data_AF-A0A2A4YTQ8-F1
#
_entry.id   AF-A0A2A4YTQ8-F1
#
_cell.length_a   1.000
_cell.length_b   1.000
_cell.length_c   1.000
_cell.angle_alpha   90.00
_cell.angle_beta   90.00
_cell.angle_gamma   90.00
#
_symmetry.space_group_name_H-M   'P 1'
#
loop_
_entity.id
_entity.type
_entity.pdbx_description
1 polymer ?
#
loop_
_entity_poly.entity_id
_entity_poly.type
_entity_poly.pdbx_seq_one_letter_code
_entity_poly.pdbx_strand_id
1 'polypeptide(L)'
;MRIANTIIGGFITIVLLFGVLFKMMHWPGSGPMIVLSASLLTLFVYLAAAQNIINFKNKVLPTICNGILAFTSSILIVGFLFKIMHWPGSGLMIVVGITLSSFALLLFIASLIASKETLKLRSGTLFSVMAFGILAFGVSVQGPSYSILTRIVNNNQKAESIILNSLIESDLHLVHSPHAKPYHEALFELHDHIKNLKSKLYEATDGLPQEVADTISLENIWSKDNYDVPTQIMGLADPVSPKKVEGLEEYSGITLRGKIKDFNKKMMVLDSSFDPIKTNEEYTIDGNIDSWETATFYHMPLAQVILTLNLINSEALSKSNYHVTKNYPPKEIKNNKSEE
;
A
#
# COMPACT_ATOMS: atom_id res chain seq x y z
N MET A 1 -2.54 -10.60 -45.12
CA MET A 1 -2.94 -9.63 -44.06
C MET A 1 -3.91 -10.22 -43.02
N ARG A 2 -5.04 -10.84 -43.38
CA ARG A 2 -6.03 -11.30 -42.37
C ARG A 2 -5.47 -12.32 -41.36
N ILE A 3 -4.74 -13.33 -41.82
CA ILE A 3 -4.13 -14.36 -40.96
C ILE A 3 -3.05 -13.76 -40.05
N ALA A 4 -2.19 -12.90 -40.59
CA ALA A 4 -1.14 -12.23 -39.81
C ALA A 4 -1.71 -11.41 -38.65
N ASN A 5 -2.78 -10.64 -38.87
CA ASN A 5 -3.43 -9.87 -37.80
C ASN A 5 -4.04 -10.76 -36.72
N THR A 6 -4.62 -11.89 -37.09
CA THR A 6 -5.15 -12.88 -36.15
C THR A 6 -4.04 -13.42 -35.26
N ILE A 7 -2.90 -13.80 -35.85
CA ILE A 7 -1.75 -14.36 -35.12
C ILE A 7 -1.14 -13.31 -34.18
N ILE A 8 -0.91 -12.09 -34.67
CA ILE A 8 -0.36 -10.99 -33.88
C ILE A 8 -1.29 -10.62 -32.72
N GLY A 9 -2.58 -10.45 -33.00
CA GLY A 9 -3.58 -10.11 -31.99
C GLY A 9 -3.67 -11.19 -30.91
N GLY A 10 -3.76 -12.46 -31.31
CA GLY A 10 -3.80 -13.59 -30.38
C GLY A 10 -2.55 -13.68 -29.51
N PHE A 11 -1.35 -13.48 -30.09
CA PHE A 11 -0.11 -13.47 -29.33
C PHE A 11 -0.11 -12.37 -28.26
N ILE A 12 -0.49 -11.15 -28.61
CA ILE A 12 -0.58 -10.02 -27.66
C ILE A 12 -1.56 -10.37 -26.52
N THR A 13 -2.75 -10.90 -26.86
CA THR A 13 -3.76 -11.28 -25.86
C THR A 13 -3.24 -12.35 -24.90
N ILE A 14 -2.51 -13.36 -25.40
CA ILE A 14 -1.95 -14.43 -24.57
C ILE A 14 -0.86 -13.91 -23.64
N VAL A 15 0.08 -13.11 -24.15
CA VAL A 15 1.16 -12.53 -23.32
C VAL A 15 0.58 -11.64 -22.23
N LEU A 16 -0.44 -10.84 -22.56
CA LEU A 16 -1.15 -10.00 -21.60
C LEU A 16 -1.88 -10.83 -20.53
N LEU A 17 -2.55 -11.91 -20.93
CA LEU A 17 -3.22 -12.83 -20.00
C LEU A 17 -2.21 -13.40 -18.99
N PHE A 18 -1.08 -13.90 -19.46
CA PHE A 18 -0.01 -14.39 -18.57
C PHE A 18 0.56 -13.29 -17.70
N GLY A 19 0.77 -12.08 -18.23
CA GLY A 19 1.22 -10.94 -17.44
C GLY A 19 0.28 -10.62 -16.27
N VAL A 20 -1.03 -10.58 -16.52
CA VAL A 20 -2.05 -10.37 -15.48
C VAL A 20 -2.08 -11.55 -14.50
N LEU A 21 -2.03 -12.79 -14.97
CA LEU A 21 -1.96 -13.99 -14.12
C LEU A 21 -0.74 -13.96 -13.19
N PHE A 22 0.45 -13.62 -13.72
CA PHE A 22 1.67 -13.52 -12.94
C PHE A 22 1.57 -12.42 -11.89
N LYS A 23 0.94 -11.28 -12.24
CA LYS A 23 0.69 -10.20 -11.29
C LYS A 23 -0.24 -10.65 -10.16
N MET A 24 -1.27 -11.45 -10.46
CA MET A 24 -2.16 -12.02 -9.44
C MET A 24 -1.44 -13.04 -8.55
N MET A 25 -0.58 -13.87 -9.13
CA MET A 25 0.19 -14.89 -8.43
C MET A 25 1.47 -14.36 -7.75
N HIS A 26 1.75 -13.06 -7.86
CA HIS A 26 2.99 -12.42 -7.37
C HIS A 26 4.29 -13.03 -7.93
N TRP A 27 4.21 -13.60 -9.12
CA TRP A 27 5.38 -14.20 -9.77
C TRP A 27 6.28 -13.14 -10.41
N PRO A 28 7.61 -13.36 -10.40
CA PRO A 28 8.56 -12.41 -10.98
C PRO A 28 8.34 -12.23 -12.47
N GLY A 29 8.63 -11.03 -12.98
CA GLY A 29 8.53 -10.71 -14.41
C GLY A 29 7.15 -10.24 -14.90
N SER A 30 6.13 -10.18 -14.04
CA SER A 30 4.78 -9.73 -14.43
C SER A 30 4.76 -8.30 -14.99
N GLY A 31 5.53 -7.39 -14.38
CA GLY A 31 5.58 -5.97 -14.75
C GLY A 31 5.99 -5.75 -16.21
N PRO A 32 7.20 -6.17 -16.62
CA PRO A 32 7.64 -6.06 -18.01
C PRO A 32 6.69 -6.72 -19.01
N MET A 33 6.11 -7.88 -18.69
CA MET A 33 5.15 -8.57 -19.57
C MET A 33 3.90 -7.74 -19.81
N ILE A 34 3.30 -7.16 -18.75
CA ILE A 34 2.10 -6.32 -18.87
C ILE A 34 2.41 -5.04 -19.64
N VAL A 35 3.53 -4.37 -19.33
CA VAL A 35 3.92 -3.13 -20.02
C VAL A 35 4.12 -3.39 -21.52
N LEU A 36 4.91 -4.40 -21.89
CA LEU A 36 5.17 -4.73 -23.30
C LEU A 36 3.88 -5.10 -24.05
N SER A 37 3.05 -5.97 -23.47
CA SER A 37 1.82 -6.42 -24.11
C SER A 37 0.76 -5.31 -24.22
N ALA A 38 0.61 -4.46 -23.20
CA ALA A 38 -0.28 -3.30 -23.26
C ALA A 38 0.18 -2.26 -24.29
N SER A 39 1.50 -1.97 -24.38
CA SER A 39 2.05 -1.08 -25.40
C SER A 39 1.83 -1.62 -26.82
N LEU A 40 2.07 -2.93 -27.03
CA LEU A 40 1.80 -3.58 -28.30
C LEU A 40 0.30 -3.59 -28.62
N LEU A 41 -0.57 -3.75 -27.63
CA LEU A 41 -2.01 -3.66 -27.80
C LEU A 41 -2.44 -2.26 -28.27
N THR A 42 -1.87 -1.19 -27.70
CA THR A 42 -2.11 0.18 -28.15
C THR A 42 -1.79 0.35 -29.63
N LEU A 43 -0.62 -0.12 -30.07
CA LEU A 43 -0.23 -0.09 -31.49
C LEU A 43 -1.17 -0.94 -32.36
N PHE A 44 -1.56 -2.12 -31.87
CA PHE A 44 -2.45 -3.03 -32.58
C PHE A 44 -3.86 -2.46 -32.78
N VAL A 45 -4.38 -1.66 -31.83
CA VAL A 45 -5.66 -0.95 -31.97
C VAL A 45 -5.61 0.03 -33.15
N TYR A 46 -4.50 0.77 -33.35
CA TYR A 46 -4.34 1.65 -34.51
C TYR A 46 -4.25 0.87 -35.83
N LEU A 47 -3.60 -0.31 -35.84
CA LEU A 47 -3.58 -1.17 -37.02
C LEU A 47 -4.98 -1.70 -37.36
N ALA A 48 -5.76 -2.10 -36.37
CA ALA A 48 -7.15 -2.52 -36.55
C ALA A 48 -8.02 -1.36 -37.06
N ALA A 49 -7.81 -0.15 -36.53
CA ALA A 49 -8.50 1.04 -36.97
C ALA A 49 -8.17 1.39 -38.43
N ALA A 50 -6.90 1.37 -38.83
CA ALA A 50 -6.48 1.64 -40.20
C ALA A 50 -7.11 0.67 -41.22
N GLN A 51 -7.27 -0.61 -40.84
CA GLN A 51 -7.95 -1.58 -41.71
C GLN A 51 -9.45 -1.29 -41.89
N ASN A 52 -10.10 -0.69 -40.89
CA ASN A 52 -11.49 -0.26 -41.00
C ASN A 52 -11.63 0.93 -41.95
N ILE A 53 -10.67 1.86 -41.95
CA ILE A 53 -10.63 3.02 -42.86
C ILE A 53 -10.66 2.56 -44.32
N ILE A 54 -9.84 1.57 -44.68
CA ILE A 54 -9.81 0.98 -46.03
C ILE A 54 -11.20 0.43 -46.42
N ASN A 55 -11.95 -0.11 -45.46
CA ASN A 55 -13.26 -0.70 -45.73
C ASN A 55 -14.36 0.37 -45.92
N PHE A 56 -14.21 1.55 -45.33
CA PHE A 56 -15.20 2.62 -45.43
C PHE A 56 -15.21 3.36 -46.79
N LYS A 57 -14.36 2.94 -47.75
CA LYS A 57 -14.39 3.36 -49.18
C LYS A 57 -14.74 4.84 -49.38
N ASN A 58 -13.96 5.75 -48.79
CA ASN A 58 -14.08 7.22 -48.85
C ASN A 58 -15.19 7.87 -48.01
N LYS A 59 -15.87 7.13 -47.11
CA LYS A 59 -16.80 7.75 -46.16
C LYS A 59 -16.05 8.44 -45.02
N VAL A 60 -16.11 9.77 -45.02
CA VAL A 60 -15.37 10.63 -44.08
C VAL A 60 -15.83 10.42 -42.63
N LEU A 61 -17.14 10.41 -42.37
CA LEU A 61 -17.66 10.40 -41.00
C LEU A 61 -17.31 9.11 -40.22
N PRO A 62 -17.57 7.88 -40.72
CA PRO A 62 -17.18 6.65 -40.01
C PRO A 62 -15.66 6.49 -39.86
N THR A 63 -14.89 7.01 -40.82
CA THR A 63 -13.43 7.02 -40.79
C THR A 63 -12.89 7.86 -39.63
N ILE A 64 -13.38 9.10 -39.49
CA ILE A 64 -13.01 10.00 -38.39
C ILE A 64 -13.43 9.40 -37.04
N CYS A 65 -14.67 8.94 -36.92
CA CYS A 65 -15.16 8.36 -35.66
C CYS A 65 -14.38 7.12 -35.24
N ASN A 66 -13.99 6.25 -36.17
CA ASN A 66 -13.16 5.07 -35.89
C ASN A 66 -11.74 5.46 -35.44
N GLY A 67 -11.16 6.52 -36.01
CA GLY A 67 -9.88 7.07 -35.55
C GLY A 67 -9.94 7.63 -34.13
N ILE A 68 -10.98 8.42 -33.83
CA ILE A 68 -11.23 8.94 -32.47
C ILE A 68 -11.40 7.79 -31.48
N LEU A 69 -12.19 6.77 -31.82
CA LEU A 69 -12.40 5.61 -30.96
C LEU A 69 -11.08 4.87 -30.67
N ALA A 70 -10.18 4.73 -31.65
CA ALA A 70 -8.87 4.12 -31.45
C ALA A 70 -7.98 4.93 -30.50
N PHE A 71 -8.02 6.27 -30.63
CA PHE A 71 -7.29 7.18 -29.76
C PHE A 71 -7.79 7.13 -28.31
N THR A 72 -9.12 7.23 -28.10
CA THR A 72 -9.70 7.17 -26.75
C THR A 72 -9.50 5.79 -26.11
N SER A 73 -9.59 4.71 -26.88
CA SER A 73 -9.29 3.35 -26.41
C SER A 73 -7.83 3.23 -25.95
N SER A 74 -6.89 3.89 -26.62
CA SER A 74 -5.48 3.90 -26.24
C SER A 74 -5.25 4.57 -24.88
N ILE A 75 -5.90 5.71 -24.63
CA ILE A 75 -5.87 6.39 -23.32
C ILE A 75 -6.38 5.44 -22.23
N LEU A 76 -7.47 4.74 -22.49
CA LEU A 76 -8.07 3.83 -21.53
C LEU A 76 -7.20 2.59 -21.25
N ILE A 77 -6.56 2.02 -22.27
CA ILE A 77 -5.59 0.92 -22.13
C ILE A 77 -4.42 1.36 -21.24
N VAL A 78 -3.87 2.56 -21.47
CA VAL A 78 -2.79 3.12 -20.65
C VAL A 78 -3.27 3.39 -19.22
N GLY A 79 -4.49 3.89 -19.03
CA GLY A 79 -5.08 4.08 -17.71
C GLY A 79 -5.19 2.77 -16.92
N PHE A 80 -5.65 1.69 -17.55
CA PHE A 80 -5.67 0.36 -16.92
C PHE A 80 -4.28 -0.19 -16.64
N LEU A 81 -3.33 -0.02 -17.57
CA LEU A 81 -1.92 -0.37 -17.33
C LEU A 81 -1.39 0.31 -16.07
N PHE A 82 -1.58 1.63 -15.94
CA PHE A 82 -1.14 2.39 -14.78
C PHE A 82 -1.80 1.90 -13.50
N LYS A 83 -3.09 1.54 -13.55
CA LYS A 83 -3.81 1.02 -12.39
C LYS A 83 -3.25 -0.34 -11.96
N ILE A 84 -3.00 -1.25 -12.90
CA ILE A 84 -2.41 -2.56 -12.61
C ILE A 84 -0.99 -2.39 -12.05
N MET A 85 -0.22 -1.45 -12.58
CA MET A 85 1.15 -1.15 -12.17
C MET A 85 1.25 -0.26 -10.93
N HIS A 86 0.13 0.20 -10.37
CA HIS A 86 0.07 1.13 -9.22
C HIS A 86 0.82 2.46 -9.48
N TRP A 87 0.87 2.88 -10.74
CA TRP A 87 1.48 4.15 -11.12
C TRP A 87 0.53 5.33 -10.89
N PRO A 88 1.07 6.50 -10.51
CA PRO A 88 0.27 7.68 -10.18
C PRO A 88 -0.54 8.17 -11.39
N GLY A 89 -1.72 8.75 -11.11
CA GLY A 89 -2.60 9.32 -12.14
C GLY A 89 -3.54 8.33 -12.83
N SER A 90 -3.49 7.04 -12.51
CA SER A 90 -4.33 6.00 -13.16
C SER A 90 -5.83 6.29 -13.06
N GLY A 91 -6.30 6.80 -11.91
CA GLY A 91 -7.72 7.10 -11.68
C GLY A 91 -8.25 8.15 -12.65
N LEU A 92 -7.52 9.27 -12.79
CA LEU A 92 -7.89 10.35 -13.71
C LEU A 92 -7.86 9.88 -15.17
N MET A 93 -6.84 9.10 -15.57
CA MET A 93 -6.75 8.55 -16.92
C MET A 93 -7.90 7.59 -17.25
N ILE A 94 -8.31 6.74 -16.31
CA ILE A 94 -9.44 5.83 -16.49
C ILE A 94 -10.76 6.61 -16.61
N VAL A 95 -11.00 7.59 -15.73
CA VAL A 95 -12.22 8.41 -15.78
C VAL A 95 -12.31 9.16 -17.11
N VAL A 96 -11.24 9.86 -17.51
CA VAL A 96 -11.17 10.56 -18.79
C VAL A 96 -11.32 9.58 -19.96
N GLY A 97 -10.62 8.45 -19.92
CA GLY A 97 -10.66 7.42 -20.95
C GLY A 97 -12.04 6.80 -21.15
N ILE A 98 -12.76 6.48 -20.06
CA ILE A 98 -14.12 5.93 -20.10
C ILE A 98 -15.10 6.96 -20.64
N THR A 99 -15.05 8.20 -20.13
CA THR A 99 -15.97 9.26 -20.57
C THR A 99 -15.78 9.55 -22.06
N LEU A 100 -14.54 9.73 -22.52
CA LEU A 100 -14.24 9.97 -23.93
C LEU A 100 -14.58 8.77 -24.82
N SER A 101 -14.27 7.55 -24.38
CA SER A 101 -14.55 6.34 -25.17
C SER A 101 -16.06 6.07 -25.28
N SER A 102 -16.83 6.35 -24.24
CA SER A 102 -18.30 6.21 -24.27
C SER A 102 -18.91 7.18 -25.29
N PHE A 103 -18.47 8.44 -25.29
CA PHE A 103 -18.92 9.44 -26.27
C PHE A 103 -18.47 9.08 -27.69
N ALA A 104 -17.21 8.68 -27.87
CA ALA A 104 -16.67 8.26 -29.16
C ALA A 104 -17.40 7.02 -29.73
N LEU A 105 -17.77 6.06 -28.87
CA LEU A 105 -18.53 4.88 -29.27
C LEU A 105 -19.94 5.25 -29.75
N LEU A 106 -20.63 6.16 -29.06
CA LEU A 106 -21.94 6.66 -29.49
C LEU A 106 -21.86 7.36 -30.84
N LEU A 107 -20.88 8.25 -31.04
CA LEU A 107 -20.65 8.91 -32.32
C LEU A 107 -20.33 7.90 -33.44
N PHE A 108 -19.52 6.89 -33.13
CA PHE A 108 -19.18 5.85 -34.09
C PHE A 108 -20.41 5.03 -34.50
N ILE A 109 -21.24 4.59 -33.55
CA ILE A 109 -22.50 3.87 -33.85
C ILE A 109 -23.45 4.75 -34.67
N ALA A 110 -23.63 6.01 -34.28
CA ALA A 110 -24.45 6.96 -35.03
C ALA A 110 -23.93 7.15 -36.47
N SER A 111 -22.60 7.20 -36.66
CA SER A 111 -21.98 7.30 -37.98
C SER A 111 -22.24 6.07 -38.86
N LEU A 112 -22.28 4.86 -38.28
CA LEU A 112 -22.59 3.63 -39.00
C LEU A 112 -24.06 3.60 -39.44
N ILE A 113 -24.98 4.00 -38.55
CA ILE A 113 -26.41 4.09 -38.85
C ILE A 113 -26.66 5.11 -39.97
N ALA A 114 -26.11 6.33 -39.83
CA ALA A 114 -26.27 7.40 -40.82
C ALA A 114 -25.70 7.02 -42.20
N SER A 115 -24.59 6.29 -42.21
CA SER A 115 -23.95 5.84 -43.44
C SER A 115 -24.50 4.52 -44.00
N LYS A 116 -25.45 3.87 -43.31
CA LYS A 116 -25.98 2.53 -43.61
C LYS A 116 -24.88 1.47 -43.75
N GLU A 117 -23.79 1.65 -43.02
CA GLU A 117 -22.67 0.71 -43.01
C GLU A 117 -22.89 -0.40 -41.99
N THR A 118 -22.35 -1.58 -42.28
CA THR A 118 -22.38 -2.71 -41.35
C THR A 118 -21.01 -2.91 -40.73
N LEU A 119 -20.97 -3.07 -39.41
CA LEU A 119 -19.74 -3.40 -38.72
C LEU A 119 -19.36 -4.86 -39.01
N LYS A 120 -18.36 -5.08 -39.86
CA LYS A 120 -17.79 -6.42 -40.07
C LYS A 120 -16.70 -6.66 -39.02
N LEU A 121 -17.06 -7.34 -37.93
CA LEU A 121 -16.10 -7.76 -36.91
C LEU A 121 -15.03 -8.66 -37.55
N ARG A 122 -13.79 -8.18 -37.60
CA ARG A 122 -12.63 -8.96 -38.01
C ARG A 122 -11.95 -9.57 -36.79
N SER A 123 -11.17 -10.61 -37.03
CA SER A 123 -10.35 -11.28 -36.03
C SER A 123 -9.49 -10.31 -35.21
N GLY A 124 -8.88 -9.30 -35.84
CA GLY A 124 -8.10 -8.28 -35.13
C GLY A 124 -8.91 -7.51 -34.09
N THR A 125 -10.11 -7.04 -34.46
CA THR A 125 -11.01 -6.32 -33.54
C THR A 125 -11.45 -7.21 -32.37
N LEU A 126 -11.70 -8.50 -32.61
CA LEU A 126 -12.05 -9.46 -31.56
C LEU A 126 -10.92 -9.60 -30.53
N PHE A 127 -9.67 -9.78 -30.97
CA PHE A 127 -8.52 -9.88 -30.04
C PHE A 127 -8.28 -8.60 -29.27
N SER A 128 -8.46 -7.42 -29.88
CA SER A 128 -8.39 -6.14 -29.16
C SER A 128 -9.43 -6.06 -28.04
N VAL A 129 -10.67 -6.48 -28.29
CA VAL A 129 -11.74 -6.49 -27.28
C VAL A 129 -11.44 -7.51 -26.18
N MET A 130 -10.96 -8.71 -26.51
CA MET A 130 -10.56 -9.71 -25.52
C MET A 130 -9.41 -9.22 -24.64
N ALA A 131 -8.36 -8.67 -25.24
CA ALA A 131 -7.22 -8.09 -24.53
C ALA A 131 -7.65 -6.94 -23.61
N PHE A 132 -8.57 -6.09 -24.07
CA PHE A 132 -9.17 -5.05 -23.24
C PHE A 132 -9.94 -5.63 -22.04
N GLY A 133 -10.75 -6.67 -22.27
CA GLY A 133 -11.47 -7.37 -21.21
C GLY A 133 -10.54 -7.97 -20.15
N ILE A 134 -9.39 -8.52 -20.55
CA ILE A 134 -8.37 -9.04 -19.64
C ILE A 134 -7.74 -7.92 -18.80
N LEU A 135 -7.43 -6.76 -19.39
CA LEU A 135 -6.94 -5.60 -18.64
C LEU A 135 -7.96 -5.11 -17.62
N ALA A 136 -9.23 -4.97 -18.03
CA ALA A 136 -10.31 -4.56 -17.13
C ALA A 136 -10.51 -5.57 -15.99
N PHE A 137 -10.43 -6.87 -16.29
CA PHE A 137 -10.46 -7.93 -15.28
C PHE A 137 -9.29 -7.79 -14.29
N GLY A 138 -8.07 -7.58 -14.79
CA GLY A 138 -6.88 -7.37 -13.95
C GLY A 138 -7.03 -6.22 -12.94
N VAL A 139 -7.76 -5.16 -13.29
CA VAL A 139 -8.11 -4.08 -12.35
C VAL A 139 -9.13 -4.53 -11.31
N SER A 140 -10.15 -5.31 -11.70
CA SER A 140 -11.23 -5.75 -10.80
C SER A 140 -10.79 -6.71 -9.69
N VAL A 141 -9.76 -7.53 -9.94
CA VAL A 141 -9.25 -8.52 -8.97
C VAL A 141 -8.50 -7.84 -7.80
N GLN A 142 -8.17 -6.55 -7.89
CA GLN A 142 -7.54 -5.78 -6.81
C GLN A 142 -8.52 -5.33 -5.70
N GLY A 143 -9.83 -5.56 -5.86
CA GLY A 143 -10.90 -5.08 -4.98
C GLY A 143 -10.85 -5.49 -3.49
N PRO A 144 -10.39 -6.71 -3.09
CA PRO A 144 -10.35 -7.09 -1.68
C PRO A 144 -9.37 -6.26 -0.84
N SER A 145 -8.26 -5.79 -1.43
CA SER A 145 -7.18 -5.09 -0.73
C SER A 145 -7.59 -3.71 -0.19
N TYR A 146 -8.44 -2.96 -0.91
CA TYR A 146 -8.80 -1.61 -0.47
C TYR A 146 -9.63 -1.63 0.81
N SER A 147 -10.61 -2.53 0.93
CA SER A 147 -11.46 -2.61 2.12
C SER A 147 -10.69 -3.01 3.39
N ILE A 148 -9.70 -3.89 3.25
CA ILE A 148 -8.81 -4.30 4.34
C ILE A 148 -7.87 -3.14 4.69
N LEU A 149 -7.29 -2.48 3.69
CA LEU A 149 -6.43 -1.34 3.88
C LEU A 149 -7.15 -0.18 4.59
N THR A 150 -8.39 0.14 4.21
CA THR A 150 -9.18 1.17 4.92
C THR A 150 -9.44 0.77 6.37
N ARG A 151 -9.69 -0.52 6.67
CA ARG A 151 -9.84 -0.99 8.06
C ARG A 151 -8.54 -0.84 8.85
N ILE A 152 -7.39 -1.14 8.25
CA ILE A 152 -6.07 -0.95 8.86
C ILE A 152 -5.84 0.53 9.15
N VAL A 153 -6.14 1.42 8.20
CA VAL A 153 -6.04 2.88 8.38
C VAL A 153 -6.94 3.36 9.52
N ASN A 154 -8.21 2.94 9.54
CA ASN A 154 -9.15 3.33 10.59
C ASN A 154 -8.71 2.81 11.98
N ASN A 155 -8.15 1.59 12.04
CA ASN A 155 -7.61 1.04 13.28
C ASN A 155 -6.36 1.80 13.73
N ASN A 156 -5.51 2.22 12.80
CA ASN A 156 -4.37 3.08 13.09
C ASN A 156 -4.79 4.39 13.73
N GLN A 157 -5.77 5.09 13.16
CA GLN A 157 -6.26 6.36 13.72
C GLN A 157 -6.82 6.18 15.13
N LYS A 158 -7.53 5.09 15.38
CA LYS A 158 -8.00 4.73 16.73
C LYS A 158 -6.84 4.45 17.69
N ALA A 159 -5.83 3.71 17.24
CA ALA A 159 -4.65 3.44 18.06
C ALA A 159 -3.89 4.72 18.40
N GLU A 160 -3.70 5.63 17.43
CA GLU A 160 -3.04 6.91 17.65
C GLU A 160 -3.79 7.81 18.64
N SER A 161 -5.13 7.88 18.55
CA SER A 161 -5.91 8.67 19.50
C SER A 161 -5.88 8.09 20.92
N ILE A 162 -5.88 6.76 21.06
CA ILE A 162 -5.70 6.09 22.36
C ILE A 162 -4.33 6.43 22.96
N ILE A 163 -3.25 6.30 22.16
CA ILE A 163 -1.89 6.60 22.61
C ILE A 163 -1.78 8.06 23.05
N LEU A 164 -2.26 9.01 22.24
CA LEU A 164 -2.19 10.44 22.57
C LEU A 164 -2.93 10.75 23.88
N ASN A 165 -4.14 10.25 24.06
CA ASN A 165 -4.91 10.46 25.29
C ASN A 165 -4.17 9.89 26.51
N SER A 166 -3.63 8.69 26.40
CA SER A 166 -2.92 8.07 27.51
C SER A 166 -1.56 8.69 27.82
N LEU A 167 -0.89 9.29 26.83
CA LEU A 167 0.33 10.08 27.08
C LEU A 167 0.01 11.37 27.82
N ILE A 168 -1.08 12.05 27.47
CA ILE A 168 -1.56 13.23 28.21
C ILE A 168 -1.90 12.86 29.66
N GLU A 169 -2.57 11.73 29.88
CA GLU A 169 -2.84 11.21 31.22
C GLU A 169 -1.53 10.91 31.98
N SER A 170 -0.56 10.27 31.31
CA SER A 170 0.76 9.97 31.87
C SER A 170 1.52 11.26 32.28
N ASP A 171 1.48 12.30 31.44
CA ASP A 171 2.05 13.61 31.76
C ASP A 171 1.35 14.28 32.96
N LEU A 172 0.02 14.20 33.03
CA LEU A 172 -0.74 14.68 34.20
C LEU A 172 -0.37 13.92 35.48
N HIS A 173 -0.13 12.60 35.40
CA HIS A 173 0.31 11.80 36.54
C HIS A 173 1.72 12.18 37.04
N LEU A 174 2.64 12.65 36.19
CA LEU A 174 3.96 13.13 36.62
C LEU A 174 3.88 14.31 37.58
N VAL A 175 2.87 15.15 37.42
CA VAL A 175 2.63 16.31 38.30
C VAL A 175 2.26 15.86 39.71
N HIS A 176 1.59 14.71 39.84
CA HIS A 176 1.05 14.21 41.10
C HIS A 176 1.87 13.06 41.74
N SER A 177 2.79 12.44 41.00
CA SER A 177 3.43 11.18 41.42
C SER A 177 4.90 11.09 40.99
N PRO A 178 5.84 11.52 41.86
CA PRO A 178 7.28 11.45 41.58
C PRO A 178 7.81 10.03 41.32
N HIS A 179 7.14 8.99 41.85
CA HIS A 179 7.51 7.59 41.62
C HIS A 179 7.22 7.11 40.20
N ALA A 180 6.36 7.81 39.44
CA ALA A 180 6.05 7.50 38.05
C ALA A 180 7.15 7.94 37.07
N LYS A 181 8.01 8.88 37.50
CA LYS A 181 9.06 9.47 36.66
C LYS A 181 9.95 8.45 35.92
N PRO A 182 10.57 7.45 36.59
CA PRO A 182 11.45 6.51 35.88
C PRO A 182 10.70 5.60 34.91
N TYR A 183 9.41 5.32 35.15
CA TYR A 183 8.57 4.55 34.22
C TYR A 183 8.30 5.36 32.95
N HIS A 184 7.95 6.63 33.11
CA HIS A 184 7.66 7.52 31.98
C HIS A 184 8.91 7.86 31.18
N GLU A 185 10.08 8.05 31.81
CA GLU A 185 11.35 8.23 31.09
C GLU A 185 11.64 7.05 30.15
N ALA A 186 11.49 5.81 30.63
CA ALA A 186 11.66 4.62 29.80
C ALA A 186 10.60 4.55 28.67
N LEU A 187 9.35 4.89 28.98
CA LEU A 187 8.25 4.92 28.01
C LEU A 187 8.50 5.95 26.90
N PHE A 188 8.85 7.19 27.26
CA PHE A 188 9.04 8.28 26.30
C PHE A 188 10.21 8.03 25.37
N GLU A 189 11.31 7.45 25.86
CA GLU A 189 12.43 7.06 24.99
C GLU A 189 12.01 6.07 23.88
N LEU A 190 11.18 5.07 24.22
CA LEU A 190 10.65 4.13 23.23
C LEU A 190 9.62 4.80 22.32
N HIS A 191 8.73 5.61 22.89
CA HIS A 191 7.70 6.35 22.16
C HIS A 191 8.31 7.27 21.10
N ASP A 192 9.30 8.08 21.48
CA ASP A 192 9.96 9.04 20.60
C ASP A 192 10.70 8.34 19.47
N HIS A 193 11.36 7.22 19.77
CA HIS A 193 11.98 6.39 18.75
C HIS A 193 10.95 5.86 17.73
N ILE A 194 9.81 5.34 18.20
CA ILE A 194 8.73 4.87 17.33
C ILE A 194 8.16 6.03 16.50
N LYS A 195 7.97 7.22 17.10
CA LYS A 195 7.50 8.41 16.40
C LYS A 195 8.45 8.81 15.26
N ASN A 196 9.75 8.88 15.54
CA ASN A 196 10.77 9.21 14.54
C ASN A 196 10.84 8.17 13.43
N LEU A 197 10.72 6.88 13.77
CA LEU A 197 10.65 5.79 12.79
C LEU A 197 9.42 5.93 11.88
N LYS A 198 8.23 6.20 12.44
CA LYS A 198 7.02 6.45 11.63
C LYS A 198 7.21 7.62 10.66
N SER A 199 7.73 8.75 11.16
CA SER A 199 8.01 9.92 10.33
C SER A 199 8.96 9.59 9.18
N LYS A 200 10.07 8.88 9.45
CA LYS A 200 11.02 8.50 8.40
C LYS A 200 10.40 7.57 7.35
N LEU A 201 9.55 6.65 7.77
CA LEU A 201 8.82 5.77 6.85
C LEU A 201 7.86 6.56 5.95
N TYR A 202 7.17 7.58 6.48
CA TYR A 202 6.32 8.47 5.67
C TYR A 202 7.13 9.32 4.69
N GLU A 203 8.20 9.96 5.18
CA GLU A 203 9.12 10.77 4.38
C GLU A 203 9.61 10.00 3.15
N ALA A 204 10.11 8.78 3.35
CA ALA A 204 10.69 7.99 2.28
C ALA A 204 9.66 7.33 1.36
N THR A 205 8.46 7.01 1.86
CA THR A 205 7.43 6.32 1.07
C THR A 205 6.78 7.25 0.06
N ASP A 206 6.46 8.47 0.47
CA ASP A 206 5.76 9.45 -0.40
C ASP A 206 6.66 10.62 -0.84
N GLY A 207 7.94 10.63 -0.44
CA GLY A 207 8.87 11.71 -0.79
C GLY A 207 8.52 13.03 -0.13
N LEU A 208 8.00 12.99 1.10
CA LEU A 208 7.50 14.15 1.82
C LEU A 208 8.65 14.95 2.47
N PRO A 209 8.55 16.29 2.59
CA PRO A 209 9.41 17.04 3.49
C PRO A 209 9.25 16.53 4.93
N GLN A 210 10.35 16.53 5.70
CA GLN A 210 10.36 16.02 7.08
C GLN A 210 9.29 16.68 7.97
N GLU A 211 9.11 18.00 7.84
CA GLU A 211 8.10 18.76 8.59
C GLU A 211 6.65 18.26 8.35
N VAL A 212 6.38 17.79 7.13
CA VAL A 212 5.09 17.21 6.75
C VAL A 212 4.98 15.78 7.28
N ALA A 213 6.04 15.00 7.16
CA ALA A 213 6.10 13.62 7.64
C ALA A 213 5.85 13.50 9.16
N ASP A 214 6.27 14.51 9.94
CA ASP A 214 6.08 14.54 11.39
C ASP A 214 4.62 14.73 11.84
N THR A 215 3.76 15.27 10.96
CA THR A 215 2.40 15.69 11.32
C THR A 215 1.30 15.00 10.51
N ILE A 216 1.66 14.36 9.41
CA ILE A 216 0.70 13.71 8.51
C ILE A 216 0.10 12.44 9.15
N SER A 217 -1.22 12.27 8.98
CA SER A 217 -1.91 11.03 9.33
C SER A 217 -1.74 9.99 8.23
N LEU A 218 -1.66 8.70 8.61
CA LEU A 218 -1.60 7.58 7.68
C LEU A 218 -2.73 7.59 6.63
N GLU A 219 -3.91 8.13 6.97
CA GLU A 219 -5.02 8.26 6.01
C GLU A 219 -4.64 9.09 4.77
N ASN A 220 -3.79 10.10 4.96
CA ASN A 220 -3.38 11.05 3.93
C ASN A 220 -2.12 10.60 3.17
N ILE A 221 -1.55 9.44 3.53
CA ILE A 221 -0.44 8.83 2.80
C ILE A 221 -0.97 8.13 1.55
N TRP A 222 -0.41 8.48 0.40
CA TRP A 222 -0.83 7.98 -0.90
C TRP A 222 -0.39 6.53 -1.08
N SER A 223 0.89 6.25 -0.87
CA SER A 223 1.51 4.93 -1.12
C SER A 223 1.51 4.05 0.13
N LYS A 224 0.46 4.12 0.95
CA LYS A 224 0.33 3.37 2.23
C LYS A 224 0.24 1.84 2.08
N ASP A 225 0.06 1.34 0.87
CA ASP A 225 0.14 -0.07 0.49
C ASP A 225 1.55 -0.50 0.03
N ASN A 226 2.51 0.43 -0.05
CA ASN A 226 3.91 0.15 -0.37
C ASN A 226 4.55 -0.73 0.71
N TYR A 227 5.10 -1.88 0.30
CA TYR A 227 5.84 -2.81 1.17
C TYR A 227 7.35 -2.77 0.95
N ASP A 228 7.82 -2.21 -0.16
CA ASP A 228 9.23 -2.15 -0.54
C ASP A 228 10.00 -1.18 0.36
N VAL A 229 9.49 0.05 0.52
CA VAL A 229 10.17 1.12 1.26
C VAL A 229 10.33 0.76 2.75
N PRO A 230 9.29 0.29 3.47
CA PRO A 230 9.45 -0.18 4.84
C PRO A 230 10.46 -1.33 4.96
N THR A 231 10.39 -2.31 4.05
CA THR A 231 11.32 -3.45 4.02
C THR A 231 12.77 -2.99 3.88
N GLN A 232 13.03 -2.00 3.01
CA GLN A 232 14.37 -1.45 2.81
C GLN A 232 14.86 -0.66 4.03
N ILE A 233 14.07 0.28 4.54
CA ILE A 233 14.44 1.14 5.68
C ILE A 233 14.69 0.31 6.93
N MET A 234 13.83 -0.68 7.18
CA MET A 234 13.96 -1.54 8.35
C MET A 234 15.10 -2.55 8.21
N GLY A 235 15.80 -2.58 7.07
CA GLY A 235 16.98 -3.42 6.89
C GLY A 235 16.69 -4.88 6.58
N LEU A 236 15.54 -5.14 5.96
CA LEU A 236 14.96 -6.47 5.72
C LEU A 236 14.96 -6.85 4.24
N ALA A 237 15.74 -6.16 3.41
CA ALA A 237 15.88 -6.51 1.99
C ALA A 237 16.41 -7.94 1.78
N ASP A 238 17.21 -8.44 2.73
CA ASP A 238 17.55 -9.86 2.86
C ASP A 238 16.87 -10.39 4.14
N PRO A 239 15.77 -11.16 4.03
CA PRO A 239 15.02 -11.64 5.18
C PRO A 239 15.83 -12.62 6.06
N VAL A 240 16.80 -13.33 5.49
CA VAL A 240 17.65 -14.30 6.19
C VAL A 240 18.75 -13.59 6.97
N SER A 241 19.19 -12.43 6.49
CA SER A 241 20.22 -11.62 7.14
C SER A 241 19.82 -10.15 7.27
N PRO A 242 18.91 -9.83 8.21
CA PRO A 242 18.59 -8.45 8.56
C PRO A 242 19.84 -7.67 8.92
N LYS A 243 19.96 -6.45 8.42
CA LYS A 243 21.13 -5.59 8.66
C LYS A 243 20.73 -4.15 8.87
N LYS A 244 21.56 -3.41 9.59
CA LYS A 244 21.41 -1.96 9.67
C LYS A 244 21.89 -1.35 8.35
N VAL A 245 21.02 -0.60 7.68
CA VAL A 245 21.36 0.07 6.43
C VAL A 245 22.21 1.29 6.75
N GLU A 246 23.29 1.47 5.99
CA GLU A 246 24.21 2.60 6.16
C GLU A 246 23.48 3.94 6.01
N GLY A 247 23.60 4.82 7.01
CA GLY A 247 22.90 6.10 7.08
C GLY A 247 21.43 6.02 7.53
N LEU A 248 20.89 4.83 7.75
CA LEU A 248 19.52 4.57 8.25
C LEU A 248 19.53 3.58 9.43
N GLU A 249 20.66 3.43 10.12
CA GLU A 249 20.86 2.43 11.16
C GLU A 249 19.87 2.61 12.30
N GLU A 250 19.51 3.85 12.61
CA GLU A 250 18.54 4.20 13.62
C GLU A 250 17.14 3.66 13.28
N TYR A 251 16.76 3.64 12.00
CA TYR A 251 15.42 3.25 11.56
C TYR A 251 15.26 1.74 11.26
N SER A 252 16.32 0.97 11.49
CA SER A 252 16.30 -0.47 11.27
C SER A 252 15.43 -1.22 12.28
N GLY A 253 14.85 -2.34 11.87
CA GLY A 253 14.11 -3.24 12.77
C GLY A 253 15.00 -3.74 13.93
N ILE A 254 16.30 -3.92 13.68
CA ILE A 254 17.26 -4.35 14.70
C ILE A 254 17.40 -3.30 15.80
N THR A 255 17.46 -2.02 15.42
CA THR A 255 17.51 -0.92 16.39
C THR A 255 16.20 -0.82 17.16
N LEU A 256 15.05 -0.95 16.49
CA LEU A 256 13.74 -1.00 17.15
C LEU A 256 13.66 -2.13 18.19
N ARG A 257 14.09 -3.34 17.83
CA ARG A 257 14.15 -4.48 18.77
C ARG A 257 15.07 -4.17 19.95
N GLY A 258 16.22 -3.54 19.70
CA GLY A 258 17.14 -3.07 20.75
C GLY A 258 16.45 -2.11 21.73
N LYS A 259 15.73 -1.12 21.21
CA LYS A 259 14.98 -0.15 22.03
C LYS A 259 13.89 -0.79 22.87
N ILE A 260 13.18 -1.78 22.34
CA ILE A 260 12.18 -2.56 23.10
C ILE A 260 12.87 -3.37 24.22
N LYS A 261 14.04 -3.97 23.95
CA LYS A 261 14.82 -4.68 24.98
C LYS A 261 15.32 -3.75 26.08
N ASP A 262 15.78 -2.56 25.72
CA ASP A 262 16.22 -1.55 26.68
C ASP A 262 15.06 -1.06 27.55
N PHE A 263 13.88 -0.82 26.95
CA PHE A 263 12.64 -0.52 27.68
C PHE A 263 12.31 -1.64 28.67
N ASN A 264 12.21 -2.90 28.20
CA ASN A 264 11.93 -4.05 29.05
C ASN A 264 12.92 -4.15 30.22
N LYS A 265 14.22 -3.97 29.96
CA LYS A 265 15.26 -4.00 30.99
C LYS A 265 15.05 -2.92 32.04
N LYS A 266 14.80 -1.67 31.62
CA LYS A 266 14.52 -0.55 32.55
C LYS A 266 13.29 -0.84 33.40
N MET A 267 12.22 -1.34 32.80
CA MET A 267 10.97 -1.65 33.50
C MET A 267 11.13 -2.80 34.52
N MET A 268 11.86 -3.86 34.17
CA MET A 268 12.15 -4.97 35.08
C MET A 268 13.02 -4.57 36.28
N VAL A 269 13.88 -3.56 36.13
CA VAL A 269 14.65 -2.99 37.25
C VAL A 269 13.74 -2.24 38.22
N LEU A 270 12.70 -1.57 37.70
CA LEU A 270 11.73 -0.83 38.51
C LEU A 270 10.71 -1.77 39.19
N ASP A 271 10.26 -2.80 38.48
CA ASP A 271 9.35 -3.81 38.98
C ASP A 271 9.70 -5.20 38.42
N SER A 272 10.21 -6.08 39.28
CA SER A 272 10.56 -7.46 38.92
C SER A 272 9.39 -8.31 38.40
N SER A 273 8.15 -7.90 38.65
CA SER A 273 6.94 -8.57 38.14
C SER A 273 6.50 -8.08 36.75
N PHE A 274 7.26 -7.19 36.13
CA PHE A 274 7.00 -6.69 34.79
C PHE A 274 7.01 -7.81 33.74
N ASP A 275 5.93 -7.93 32.98
CA ASP A 275 5.83 -8.84 31.84
C ASP A 275 6.41 -8.18 30.57
N PRO A 276 7.56 -8.63 30.06
CA PRO A 276 8.25 -7.95 28.96
C PRO A 276 7.50 -8.04 27.62
N ILE A 277 7.65 -7.01 26.79
CA ILE A 277 7.20 -7.05 25.40
C ILE A 277 8.05 -8.08 24.66
N LYS A 278 7.41 -9.10 24.08
CA LYS A 278 8.09 -10.25 23.49
C LYS A 278 8.67 -9.91 22.12
N THR A 279 9.98 -10.06 21.99
CA THR A 279 10.74 -9.80 20.75
C THR A 279 11.82 -10.86 20.45
N ASN A 280 11.84 -11.95 21.23
CA ASN A 280 12.86 -13.01 21.18
C ASN A 280 12.32 -14.33 20.63
N GLU A 281 11.11 -14.34 20.08
CA GLU A 281 10.56 -15.54 19.47
C GLU A 281 11.23 -15.73 18.10
N GLU A 282 11.89 -16.88 17.93
CA GLU A 282 12.31 -17.37 16.63
C GLU A 282 11.08 -17.96 15.95
N TYR A 283 10.68 -17.36 14.84
CA TYR A 283 9.51 -17.82 14.09
C TYR A 283 9.97 -18.79 13.03
N THR A 284 9.37 -19.99 13.01
CA THR A 284 9.57 -20.93 11.91
C THR A 284 8.51 -20.67 10.86
N ILE A 285 8.89 -19.99 9.78
CA ILE A 285 8.04 -19.78 8.60
C ILE A 285 8.71 -20.52 7.43
N ASP A 286 7.97 -21.40 6.78
CA ASP A 286 8.45 -22.21 5.64
C ASP A 286 9.75 -23.02 5.91
N GLY A 287 10.00 -23.39 7.18
CA GLY A 287 11.17 -24.19 7.59
C GLY A 287 12.45 -23.39 7.83
N ASN A 288 12.42 -22.07 7.65
CA ASN A 288 13.52 -21.18 8.04
C ASN A 288 13.25 -20.54 9.40
N ILE A 289 14.31 -20.31 10.16
CA ILE A 289 14.25 -19.55 11.41
C ILE A 289 14.36 -18.08 11.05
N ASP A 290 13.24 -17.36 11.15
CA ASP A 290 13.17 -15.93 10.90
C ASP A 290 13.42 -15.16 12.19
N SER A 291 14.20 -14.07 12.09
CA SER A 291 14.32 -13.12 13.18
C SER A 291 12.99 -12.41 13.43
N TRP A 292 12.78 -11.93 14.66
CA TRP A 292 11.56 -11.18 15.01
C TRP A 292 11.27 -10.02 14.05
N GLU A 293 12.30 -9.28 13.61
CA GLU A 293 12.14 -8.18 12.66
C GLU A 293 11.60 -8.66 11.31
N THR A 294 12.17 -9.73 10.76
CA THR A 294 11.74 -10.33 9.50
C THR A 294 10.31 -10.82 9.63
N ALA A 295 10.01 -11.63 10.64
CA ALA A 295 8.67 -12.18 10.85
C ALA A 295 7.60 -11.10 11.06
N THR A 296 7.97 -9.96 11.63
CA THR A 296 7.03 -8.87 11.98
C THR A 296 6.83 -7.88 10.83
N PHE A 297 7.88 -7.54 10.08
CA PHE A 297 7.86 -6.39 9.16
C PHE A 297 8.25 -6.72 7.71
N TYR A 298 8.79 -7.90 7.43
CA TYR A 298 9.22 -8.24 6.07
C TYR A 298 8.02 -8.26 5.11
N HIS A 299 8.13 -7.51 4.02
CA HIS A 299 7.13 -7.45 2.95
C HIS A 299 5.71 -7.03 3.44
N MET A 300 5.64 -6.35 4.58
CA MET A 300 4.39 -5.77 5.09
C MET A 300 4.15 -4.40 4.46
N PRO A 301 2.89 -4.08 4.06
CA PRO A 301 2.58 -2.74 3.57
C PRO A 301 2.76 -1.70 4.68
N LEU A 302 3.13 -0.48 4.32
CA LEU A 302 3.38 0.63 5.25
C LEU A 302 2.25 0.77 6.28
N ALA A 303 0.99 0.71 5.86
CA ALA A 303 -0.15 0.82 6.77
C ALA A 303 -0.14 -0.25 7.88
N GLN A 304 0.30 -1.46 7.58
CA GLN A 304 0.43 -2.54 8.55
C GLN A 304 1.66 -2.33 9.46
N VAL A 305 2.79 -1.90 8.90
CA VAL A 305 3.99 -1.56 9.68
C VAL A 305 3.68 -0.50 10.72
N ILE A 306 3.02 0.58 10.32
CA ILE A 306 2.58 1.67 11.20
C ILE A 306 1.59 1.16 12.27
N LEU A 307 0.67 0.26 11.91
CA LEU A 307 -0.23 -0.34 12.88
C LEU A 307 0.53 -1.12 13.94
N THR A 308 1.47 -1.97 13.52
CA THR A 308 2.30 -2.75 14.44
C THR A 308 3.12 -1.83 15.35
N LEU A 309 3.69 -0.76 14.83
CA LEU A 309 4.40 0.24 15.64
C LEU A 309 3.49 0.90 16.68
N ASN A 310 2.27 1.27 16.29
CA ASN A 310 1.27 1.81 17.21
C ASN A 310 0.85 0.77 18.27
N LEU A 311 0.73 -0.50 17.91
CA LEU A 311 0.42 -1.57 18.86
C LEU A 311 1.54 -1.77 19.89
N ILE A 312 2.81 -1.76 19.47
CA ILE A 312 3.97 -1.85 20.38
C ILE A 312 3.95 -0.66 21.37
N ASN A 313 3.71 0.55 20.87
CA ASN A 313 3.65 1.76 21.68
C ASN A 313 2.48 1.72 22.69
N SER A 314 1.32 1.26 22.24
CA SER A 314 0.13 1.07 23.08
C SER A 314 0.36 0.02 24.17
N GLU A 315 1.03 -1.10 23.84
CA GLU A 315 1.39 -2.13 24.81
C GLU A 315 2.37 -1.59 25.86
N ALA A 316 3.43 -0.90 25.43
CA ALA A 316 4.42 -0.29 26.32
C ALA A 316 3.75 0.69 27.30
N LEU A 317 2.85 1.53 26.78
CA LEU A 317 2.11 2.50 27.57
C LEU A 317 1.16 1.82 28.57
N SER A 318 0.38 0.83 28.13
CA SER A 318 -0.57 0.12 28.99
C SER A 318 0.14 -0.60 30.12
N LYS A 319 1.23 -1.29 29.82
CA LYS A 319 2.08 -1.96 30.81
C LYS A 319 2.71 -0.95 31.76
N SER A 320 3.24 0.16 31.25
CA SER A 320 3.81 1.21 32.09
C SER A 320 2.80 1.77 33.10
N ASN A 321 1.62 2.18 32.63
CA ASN A 321 0.57 2.74 33.49
C ASN A 321 0.09 1.74 34.54
N TYR A 322 -0.03 0.45 34.18
CA TYR A 322 -0.35 -0.60 35.14
C TYR A 322 0.68 -0.69 36.26
N HIS A 323 1.98 -0.66 35.96
CA HIS A 323 3.02 -0.74 36.98
C HIS A 323 3.16 0.56 37.79
N VAL A 324 2.90 1.72 37.21
CA VAL A 324 2.84 3.00 37.92
C VAL A 324 1.71 3.00 38.97
N THR A 325 0.53 2.51 38.60
CA THR A 325 -0.64 2.43 39.49
C THR A 325 -0.47 1.33 40.55
N LYS A 326 0.08 0.17 40.18
CA LYS A 326 0.38 -0.93 41.11
C LYS A 326 1.38 -0.51 42.20
N ASN A 327 2.42 0.23 41.81
CA ASN A 327 3.47 0.68 42.73
C ASN A 327 3.16 2.05 43.36
N TYR A 328 1.90 2.50 43.30
CA TYR A 328 1.45 3.72 43.94
C TYR A 328 1.59 3.59 45.47
N PRO A 329 2.28 4.52 46.16
CA PRO A 329 2.52 4.41 47.58
C PRO A 329 1.21 4.50 48.38
N PRO A 330 0.96 3.63 49.38
CA PRO A 330 -0.22 3.69 50.21
C PRO A 330 -0.06 4.79 51.27
N LYS A 331 -0.26 6.05 50.88
CA LYS A 331 -0.41 7.17 51.82
C LYS A 331 -1.56 8.06 51.36
N GLU A 332 -2.78 7.64 51.69
CA GLU A 332 -3.93 8.55 51.93
C GLU A 332 -5.24 7.84 52.35
N ILE A 333 -5.30 6.51 52.44
CA ILE A 333 -6.51 5.82 52.95
C ILE A 333 -6.58 5.84 54.50
N LYS A 334 -5.52 6.27 55.21
CA LYS A 334 -5.48 6.24 56.69
C LYS A 334 -6.00 7.49 57.40
N ASN A 335 -6.30 8.60 56.73
CA ASN A 335 -6.70 9.84 57.41
C ASN A 335 -8.22 10.13 57.43
N ASN A 336 -9.07 9.33 56.77
CA ASN A 336 -10.52 9.51 56.80
C ASN A 336 -11.28 8.46 57.64
N LYS A 337 -10.61 7.80 58.60
CA LYS A 337 -11.25 6.82 59.52
C LYS A 337 -11.00 7.09 61.01
N SER A 338 -10.57 8.30 61.38
CA SER A 338 -10.36 8.68 62.79
C SER A 338 -11.05 9.99 63.18
N GLU A 339 -12.12 10.36 62.49
CA GLU A 339 -13.07 11.40 62.93
C GLU A 339 -14.50 10.87 62.76
N GLU A 340 -14.87 9.88 63.57
CA GLU A 340 -16.25 9.64 64.02
C GLU A 340 -16.23 9.27 65.50
#